data_AF-A0A1Q3DGR5-F1
#
_entry.id   AF-A0A1Q3DGR5-F1
#
_cell.length_a   1.000
_cell.length_b   1.000
_cell.length_c   1.000
_cell.angle_alpha   90.00
_cell.angle_beta   90.00
_cell.angle_gamma   90.00
#
_symmetry.space_group_name_H-M   'P 1'
#
loop_
_entity.id
_entity.type
_entity.pdbx_description
1 polymer ?
#
loop_
_entity_poly.entity_id
_entity_poly.type
_entity_poly.pdbx_seq_one_letter_code
_entity_poly.pdbx_strand_id
1 'polypeptide(L)'
;QTPRDIAKGVFYPDWHYYNNHSQKTQTFYEFILVDTDSIKINPMSDPKNPGLITHTSVFIQKILTLLEWGQNPHYFKQFTASFDLPIYNYFDYMDAWKNTFLFQNNEDRHSWFFCFDKTFKKQKIPYWFVDWWCFYGPIEEILPPPIIEAYNTFTKHSETLTLCPTTLSFFIHCKLSWIMYLDYTIEESPQTIPSLHRQFWTKWWNKYDLSKWTSETILLSLKPKSHQDQQFTLAKSQIQATIASSSTKKE
;
A
#
# COMPACT_ATOMS: atom_id res chain seq x y z
N GLN A 1 -12.97 3.13 -32.52
CA GLN A 1 -13.35 3.35 -31.10
C GLN A 1 -12.11 3.14 -30.27
N THR A 2 -11.76 4.04 -29.35
CA THR A 2 -10.57 3.86 -28.50
C THR A 2 -10.85 2.81 -27.41
N PRO A 3 -9.83 2.17 -26.79
CA PRO A 3 -10.05 1.25 -25.66
C PRO A 3 -10.86 1.88 -24.52
N ARG A 4 -10.67 3.19 -24.28
CA ARG A 4 -11.43 3.95 -23.27
C ARG A 4 -12.89 4.12 -23.63
N ASP A 5 -13.19 4.40 -24.91
CA ASP A 5 -14.58 4.50 -25.38
C ASP A 5 -15.31 3.16 -25.23
N ILE A 6 -14.61 2.03 -25.41
CA ILE A 6 -15.18 0.70 -25.16
C ILE A 6 -15.43 0.49 -23.67
N ALA A 7 -14.44 0.82 -22.82
CA ALA A 7 -14.58 0.69 -21.37
C ALA A 7 -15.81 1.46 -20.83
N LYS A 8 -16.04 2.67 -21.32
CA LYS A 8 -17.22 3.49 -20.96
C LYS A 8 -18.56 2.88 -21.39
N GLY A 9 -18.57 2.08 -22.45
CA GLY A 9 -19.77 1.35 -22.89
C GLY A 9 -20.02 0.05 -22.11
N VAL A 10 -19.00 -0.48 -21.43
CA VAL A 10 -19.05 -1.77 -20.73
C VAL A 10 -19.33 -1.61 -19.24
N PHE A 11 -18.74 -0.61 -18.59
CA PHE A 11 -18.91 -0.38 -17.16
C PHE A 11 -20.05 0.60 -16.87
N TYR A 12 -20.60 0.52 -15.65
CA TYR A 12 -21.49 1.58 -15.16
C TYR A 12 -20.75 2.92 -15.12
N PRO A 13 -21.44 4.06 -15.24
CA PRO A 13 -20.84 5.38 -15.05
C PRO A 13 -20.05 5.44 -13.74
N ASP A 14 -18.85 6.02 -13.81
CA ASP A 14 -17.90 6.16 -12.70
C ASP A 14 -17.35 4.84 -12.14
N TRP A 15 -17.60 3.71 -12.81
CA TRP A 15 -17.10 2.40 -12.41
C TRP A 15 -16.08 1.90 -13.42
N HIS A 16 -15.05 1.25 -12.89
CA HIS A 16 -13.97 0.67 -13.70
C HIS A 16 -13.78 -0.83 -13.43
N TYR A 17 -14.82 -1.46 -12.86
CA TYR A 17 -14.91 -2.87 -12.52
C TYR A 17 -16.32 -3.41 -12.78
N TYR A 18 -16.43 -4.73 -12.95
CA TYR A 18 -17.72 -5.41 -12.95
C TYR A 18 -18.19 -5.57 -11.52
N ASN A 19 -19.46 -5.27 -11.28
CA ASN A 19 -20.07 -5.47 -9.98
C ASN A 19 -21.37 -6.23 -10.15
N ASN A 20 -21.59 -7.17 -9.25
CA ASN A 20 -22.83 -7.92 -9.18
C ASN A 20 -23.86 -7.26 -8.25
N HIS A 21 -23.51 -6.14 -7.61
CA HIS A 21 -24.35 -5.44 -6.64
C HIS A 21 -24.32 -3.91 -6.85
N SER A 22 -25.43 -3.33 -7.28
CA SER A 22 -25.53 -1.91 -7.67
C SER A 22 -25.07 -0.90 -6.60
N GLN A 23 -25.15 -1.26 -5.31
CA GLN A 23 -24.76 -0.39 -4.20
C GLN A 23 -23.29 -0.51 -3.78
N LYS A 24 -22.52 -1.47 -4.30
CA LYS A 24 -21.08 -1.62 -3.96
C LYS A 24 -20.23 -0.70 -4.83
N THR A 25 -20.47 0.60 -4.71
CA THR A 25 -19.82 1.65 -5.49
C THR A 25 -18.32 1.74 -5.18
N GLN A 26 -17.61 2.56 -5.96
CA GLN A 26 -16.22 2.91 -5.68
C GLN A 26 -16.06 3.46 -4.26
N THR A 27 -16.96 4.36 -3.86
CA THR A 27 -17.01 4.95 -2.52
C THR A 27 -17.25 3.89 -1.44
N PHE A 28 -18.09 2.88 -1.69
CA PHE A 28 -18.27 1.78 -0.74
C PHE A 28 -16.95 1.04 -0.47
N TYR A 29 -16.22 0.69 -1.53
CA TYR A 29 -14.93 0.01 -1.39
C TYR A 29 -13.87 0.89 -0.73
N GLU A 30 -13.77 2.16 -1.12
CA GLU A 30 -12.88 3.13 -0.47
C GLU A 30 -13.18 3.23 1.03
N PHE A 31 -14.47 3.33 1.37
CA PHE A 31 -14.93 3.49 2.74
C PHE A 31 -14.63 2.27 3.59
N ILE A 32 -14.67 1.04 3.05
CA ILE A 32 -14.20 -0.15 3.76
C ILE A 32 -12.74 0.02 4.20
N LEU A 33 -11.85 0.44 3.30
CA LEU A 33 -10.42 0.54 3.62
C LEU A 33 -10.12 1.64 4.66
N VAL A 34 -10.92 2.70 4.67
CA VAL A 34 -10.83 3.80 5.65
C VAL A 34 -11.43 3.39 6.99
N ASP A 35 -12.64 2.82 7.02
CA ASP A 35 -13.34 2.38 8.24
C ASP A 35 -12.57 1.29 8.98
N THR A 36 -11.88 0.41 8.26
CA THR A 36 -11.02 -0.60 8.88
C THR A 36 -9.66 -0.05 9.34
N ASP A 37 -9.37 1.24 9.19
CA ASP A 37 -8.04 1.87 9.36
C ASP A 37 -6.93 1.18 8.55
N SER A 38 -7.26 0.60 7.41
CA SER A 38 -6.27 -0.08 6.56
C SER A 38 -5.46 0.91 5.74
N ILE A 39 -6.10 2.01 5.31
CA ILE A 39 -5.44 3.12 4.61
C ILE A 39 -5.89 4.47 5.17
N LYS A 40 -5.05 5.48 4.96
CA LYS A 40 -5.48 6.88 4.88
C LYS A 40 -5.36 7.36 3.45
N ILE A 41 -6.30 8.19 3.02
CA ILE A 41 -6.31 8.79 1.70
C ILE A 41 -6.22 10.31 1.81
N ASN A 42 -5.54 10.93 0.85
CA ASN A 42 -5.46 12.38 0.71
C ASN A 42 -5.61 12.75 -0.78
N PRO A 43 -6.84 13.03 -1.24
CA PRO A 43 -7.10 13.42 -2.62
C PRO A 43 -6.57 14.82 -2.91
N MET A 44 -6.01 15.01 -4.09
CA MET A 44 -5.40 16.26 -4.55
C MET A 44 -6.10 16.73 -5.83
N SER A 45 -6.74 17.89 -5.73
CA SER A 45 -7.45 18.50 -6.85
C SER A 45 -6.57 19.38 -7.72
N ASP A 46 -6.97 19.59 -8.97
CA ASP A 46 -6.35 20.57 -9.85
C ASP A 46 -6.51 21.99 -9.26
N PRO A 47 -5.43 22.78 -9.09
CA PRO A 47 -5.53 24.15 -8.59
C PRO A 47 -6.45 25.07 -9.40
N LYS A 48 -6.64 24.77 -10.69
CA LYS A 48 -7.51 25.51 -11.62
C LYS A 48 -8.92 24.91 -11.69
N ASN A 49 -9.10 23.66 -11.28
CA ASN A 49 -10.39 22.97 -11.23
C ASN A 49 -10.51 22.12 -9.95
N PRO A 50 -10.94 22.69 -8.81
CA PRO A 50 -11.00 21.98 -7.53
C PRO A 50 -11.89 20.73 -7.51
N GLY A 51 -12.84 20.61 -8.46
CA GLY A 51 -13.68 19.41 -8.60
C GLY A 51 -12.98 18.25 -9.32
N LEU A 52 -11.83 18.49 -9.95
CA LEU A 52 -11.06 17.49 -10.68
C LEU A 52 -9.97 16.90 -9.77
N ILE A 53 -10.20 15.71 -9.23
CA ILE A 53 -9.19 14.98 -8.46
C ILE A 53 -8.17 14.39 -9.42
N THR A 54 -6.95 14.91 -9.39
CA THR A 54 -5.88 14.51 -10.32
C THR A 54 -5.07 13.32 -9.80
N HIS A 55 -4.84 13.28 -8.49
CA HIS A 55 -4.14 12.19 -7.85
C HIS A 55 -4.58 12.05 -6.39
N THR A 56 -4.44 10.86 -5.84
CA THR A 56 -4.73 10.59 -4.42
C THR A 56 -3.53 9.92 -3.77
N SER A 57 -3.06 10.47 -2.65
CA SER A 57 -2.07 9.79 -1.82
C SER A 57 -2.74 8.75 -0.94
N VAL A 58 -2.14 7.56 -0.87
CA VAL A 58 -2.61 6.41 -0.09
C VAL A 58 -1.49 6.01 0.87
N PHE A 59 -1.80 6.09 2.16
CA PHE A 59 -0.91 5.69 3.24
C PHE A 59 -1.41 4.36 3.79
N ILE A 60 -0.74 3.26 3.43
CA ILE A 60 -1.11 1.91 3.87
C ILE A 60 -0.68 1.75 5.34
N GLN A 61 -1.64 1.55 6.23
CA GLN A 61 -1.42 1.48 7.67
C GLN A 61 -1.42 0.05 8.21
N LYS A 62 -2.26 -0.83 7.65
CA LYS A 62 -2.28 -2.27 7.96
C LYS A 62 -3.02 -3.04 6.86
N ILE A 63 -2.79 -4.34 6.80
CA ILE A 63 -3.55 -5.25 5.92
C ILE A 63 -4.14 -6.36 6.78
N LEU A 64 -5.47 -6.37 6.96
CA LEU A 64 -6.11 -7.37 7.80
C LEU A 64 -5.97 -8.77 7.21
N THR A 65 -5.41 -9.68 8.02
CA THR A 65 -5.52 -11.12 7.81
C THR A 65 -6.89 -11.63 8.24
N LEU A 66 -7.23 -12.86 7.84
CA LEU A 66 -8.45 -13.51 8.31
C LEU A 66 -8.46 -13.70 9.83
N LEU A 67 -7.29 -13.90 10.45
CA LEU A 67 -7.17 -14.02 11.90
C LEU A 67 -7.47 -12.67 12.59
N GLU A 68 -6.90 -11.58 12.09
CA GLU A 68 -7.16 -10.22 12.61
C GLU A 68 -8.58 -9.74 12.30
N TRP A 69 -9.24 -10.29 11.29
CA TRP A 69 -10.64 -10.04 11.02
C TRP A 69 -11.56 -10.46 12.18
N GLY A 70 -11.18 -11.50 12.92
CA GLY A 70 -11.78 -11.87 14.21
C GLY A 70 -13.18 -12.49 14.16
N GLN A 71 -13.75 -12.72 12.97
CA GLN A 71 -15.05 -13.37 12.78
C GLN A 71 -15.06 -14.26 11.53
N ASN A 72 -16.13 -15.04 11.33
CA ASN A 72 -16.31 -15.79 10.09
C ASN A 72 -16.30 -14.81 8.88
N PRO A 73 -15.54 -15.09 7.81
CA PRO A 73 -15.41 -14.17 6.67
C PRO A 73 -16.71 -13.90 5.92
N HIS A 74 -17.71 -14.77 6.06
CA HIS A 74 -19.04 -14.60 5.49
C HIS A 74 -19.95 -13.71 6.34
N TYR A 75 -19.63 -13.49 7.61
CA TYR A 75 -20.42 -12.64 8.48
C TYR A 75 -20.11 -11.18 8.20
N PHE A 76 -21.17 -10.38 8.16
CA PHE A 76 -21.12 -8.95 7.93
C PHE A 76 -20.68 -8.20 9.19
N LYS A 77 -19.85 -7.18 9.01
CA LYS A 77 -19.64 -6.08 9.96
C LYS A 77 -20.48 -4.89 9.53
N GLN A 78 -20.77 -4.03 10.48
CA GLN A 78 -21.35 -2.72 10.22
C GLN A 78 -20.23 -1.68 10.10
N PHE A 79 -20.43 -0.68 9.25
CA PHE A 79 -19.58 0.51 9.24
C PHE A 79 -19.69 1.27 10.57
N THR A 80 -18.59 1.88 10.99
CA THR A 80 -18.55 2.73 12.18
C THR A 80 -19.34 4.03 11.96
N ALA A 81 -19.31 4.57 10.74
CA ALA A 81 -20.09 5.72 10.33
C ALA A 81 -21.27 5.31 9.42
N SER A 82 -22.28 6.17 9.33
CA SER A 82 -23.46 5.93 8.50
C SER A 82 -23.07 5.84 7.02
N PHE A 83 -23.53 4.78 6.34
CA PHE A 83 -23.34 4.55 4.91
C PHE A 83 -24.59 3.85 4.34
N ASP A 84 -24.95 4.15 3.09
CA ASP A 84 -26.20 3.67 2.47
C ASP A 84 -26.32 2.13 2.44
N LEU A 85 -25.21 1.45 2.13
CA LEU A 85 -25.06 0.02 2.34
C LEU A 85 -24.30 -0.21 3.65
N PRO A 86 -24.97 -0.41 4.79
CA PRO A 86 -24.34 -0.26 6.11
C PRO A 86 -23.45 -1.43 6.51
N ILE A 87 -23.26 -2.43 5.64
CA ILE A 87 -22.61 -3.69 5.96
C ILE A 87 -21.62 -4.15 4.90
N TYR A 88 -20.57 -4.83 5.35
CA TYR A 88 -19.53 -5.43 4.51
C TYR A 88 -18.93 -6.67 5.19
N ASN A 89 -18.36 -7.60 4.43
CA ASN A 89 -17.68 -8.76 4.99
C ASN A 89 -16.19 -8.81 4.59
N TYR A 90 -15.49 -9.90 4.92
CA TYR A 90 -14.06 -10.00 4.64
C TYR A 90 -13.75 -10.09 3.13
N PHE A 91 -14.65 -10.67 2.34
CA PHE A 91 -14.48 -10.72 0.89
C PHE A 91 -14.69 -9.34 0.27
N ASP A 92 -15.63 -8.56 0.79
CA ASP A 92 -15.78 -7.15 0.42
C ASP A 92 -14.51 -6.34 0.75
N TYR A 93 -13.86 -6.62 1.88
CA TYR A 93 -12.57 -6.04 2.23
C TYR A 93 -11.45 -6.43 1.24
N MET A 94 -11.40 -7.68 0.80
CA MET A 94 -10.45 -8.11 -0.24
C MET A 94 -10.72 -7.43 -1.58
N ASP A 95 -11.99 -7.33 -1.98
CA ASP A 95 -12.41 -6.63 -3.19
C ASP A 95 -12.18 -5.12 -3.09
N ALA A 96 -12.25 -4.54 -1.89
CA ALA A 96 -11.98 -3.14 -1.65
C ALA A 96 -10.57 -2.75 -2.07
N TRP A 97 -9.58 -3.59 -1.78
CA TRP A 97 -8.20 -3.39 -2.26
C TRP A 97 -8.11 -3.41 -3.78
N LYS A 98 -8.93 -4.20 -4.48
CA LYS A 98 -8.89 -4.29 -5.95
C LYS A 98 -9.63 -3.15 -6.62
N ASN A 99 -10.80 -2.78 -6.09
CA ASN A 99 -11.75 -1.92 -6.78
C ASN A 99 -11.54 -0.43 -6.45
N THR A 100 -11.08 -0.11 -5.23
CA THR A 100 -10.83 1.29 -4.82
C THR A 100 -9.86 1.98 -5.77
N PHE A 101 -8.79 1.30 -6.19
CA PHE A 101 -7.72 1.92 -6.97
C PHE A 101 -7.96 1.93 -8.49
N LEU A 102 -9.19 1.62 -8.92
CA LEU A 102 -9.59 1.71 -10.33
C LEU A 102 -10.21 3.07 -10.67
N PHE A 103 -10.31 3.99 -9.70
CA PHE A 103 -10.89 5.32 -9.90
C PHE A 103 -10.22 6.03 -11.08
N GLN A 104 -11.04 6.64 -11.92
CA GLN A 104 -10.61 7.66 -12.85
C GLN A 104 -11.49 8.88 -12.67
N ASN A 105 -10.93 10.07 -12.88
CA ASN A 105 -11.75 11.27 -12.95
C ASN A 105 -12.49 11.35 -14.29
N ASN A 106 -13.31 12.37 -14.45
CA ASN A 106 -14.10 12.62 -15.66
C ASN A 106 -13.27 12.86 -16.93
N GLU A 107 -11.94 13.00 -16.83
CA GLU A 107 -11.01 13.07 -17.96
C GLU A 107 -10.29 11.74 -18.24
N ASP A 108 -10.66 10.67 -17.55
CA ASP A 108 -9.99 9.36 -17.57
C ASP A 108 -8.49 9.47 -17.23
N ARG A 109 -8.16 10.33 -16.25
CA ARG A 109 -6.78 10.60 -15.84
C ARG A 109 -6.64 10.70 -14.33
N HIS A 110 -6.40 9.59 -13.66
CA HIS A 110 -6.07 9.59 -12.24
C HIS A 110 -4.78 8.81 -11.95
N SER A 111 -4.06 9.23 -10.91
CA SER A 111 -2.89 8.50 -10.41
C SER A 111 -2.93 8.34 -8.89
N TRP A 112 -2.48 7.18 -8.43
CA TRP A 112 -2.39 6.82 -7.03
C TRP A 112 -0.96 6.92 -6.56
N PHE A 113 -0.74 7.68 -5.50
CA PHE A 113 0.56 7.77 -4.84
C PHE A 113 0.56 6.91 -3.59
N PHE A 114 1.16 5.72 -3.66
CA PHE A 114 1.17 4.78 -2.53
C PHE A 114 2.41 4.94 -1.67
N CYS A 115 2.25 4.76 -0.37
CA CYS A 115 3.33 4.55 0.57
C CYS A 115 2.89 3.67 1.75
N PHE A 116 3.82 2.95 2.36
CA PHE A 116 3.58 2.34 3.66
C PHE A 116 3.74 3.41 4.74
N ASP A 117 2.69 3.64 5.54
CA ASP A 117 2.71 4.64 6.59
C ASP A 117 3.77 4.31 7.66
N LYS A 118 4.26 5.34 8.36
CA LYS A 118 5.17 5.15 9.51
C LYS A 118 4.56 4.30 10.61
N THR A 119 3.23 4.26 10.73
CA THR A 119 2.49 3.42 11.67
C THR A 119 2.37 1.96 11.21
N PHE A 120 2.72 1.65 9.96
CA PHE A 120 2.66 0.28 9.44
C PHE A 120 3.69 -0.60 10.15
N LYS A 121 3.18 -1.50 10.98
CA LYS A 121 3.97 -2.45 11.77
C LYS A 121 4.31 -3.68 10.91
N LYS A 122 5.40 -4.37 11.28
CA LYS A 122 5.69 -5.69 10.71
C LYS A 122 4.52 -6.62 11.06
N GLN A 123 3.93 -7.21 10.04
CA GLN A 123 2.79 -8.12 10.15
C GLN A 123 2.94 -9.26 9.13
N LYS A 124 2.15 -10.32 9.31
CA LYS A 124 2.00 -11.34 8.27
C LYS A 124 1.18 -10.73 7.11
N ILE A 125 1.67 -10.88 5.89
CA ILE A 125 0.96 -10.41 4.70
C ILE A 125 0.08 -11.55 4.17
N PRO A 126 -1.22 -11.33 3.96
CA PRO A 126 -2.09 -12.31 3.31
C PRO A 126 -1.66 -12.59 1.86
N TYR A 127 -1.78 -13.84 1.39
CA TYR A 127 -1.42 -14.18 0.01
C TYR A 127 -2.24 -13.43 -1.04
N TRP A 128 -3.52 -13.16 -0.80
CA TRP A 128 -4.33 -12.34 -1.72
C TRP A 128 -3.79 -10.92 -1.86
N PHE A 129 -3.11 -10.38 -0.84
CA PHE A 129 -2.47 -9.07 -0.91
C PHE A 129 -1.13 -9.16 -1.64
N VAL A 130 -0.44 -10.29 -1.54
CA VAL A 130 0.72 -10.56 -2.37
C VAL A 130 0.33 -10.61 -3.85
N ASP A 131 -0.78 -11.30 -4.18
CA ASP A 131 -1.31 -11.30 -5.55
C ASP A 131 -1.65 -9.87 -6.00
N TRP A 132 -2.29 -9.08 -5.13
CA TRP A 132 -2.54 -7.66 -5.40
C TRP A 132 -1.22 -6.91 -5.69
N TRP A 133 -0.17 -7.10 -4.88
CA TRP A 133 1.13 -6.47 -5.11
C TRP A 133 1.72 -6.83 -6.48
N CYS A 134 1.56 -8.06 -6.95
CA CYS A 134 2.05 -8.47 -8.27
C CYS A 134 1.41 -7.69 -9.44
N PHE A 135 0.21 -7.12 -9.27
CA PHE A 135 -0.46 -6.32 -10.30
C PHE A 135 -0.28 -4.81 -10.12
N TYR A 136 -0.30 -4.32 -8.88
CA TYR A 136 -0.34 -2.87 -8.57
C TYR A 136 0.95 -2.35 -7.93
N GLY A 137 1.82 -3.25 -7.51
CA GLY A 137 3.11 -2.95 -6.91
C GLY A 137 4.16 -2.54 -7.95
N PRO A 138 5.22 -1.85 -7.50
CA PRO A 138 6.36 -1.50 -8.32
C PRO A 138 7.18 -2.75 -8.69
N ILE A 139 7.73 -2.71 -9.90
CA ILE A 139 8.67 -3.71 -10.43
C ILE A 139 10.11 -3.20 -10.29
N GLU A 140 11.10 -4.08 -10.35
CA GLU A 140 12.50 -3.73 -10.10
C GLU A 140 13.04 -2.70 -11.12
N GLU A 141 12.51 -2.73 -12.34
CA GLU A 141 12.94 -1.91 -13.49
C GLU A 141 12.69 -0.41 -13.28
N ILE A 142 11.78 -0.04 -12.38
CA ILE A 142 11.52 1.39 -12.09
C ILE A 142 12.50 1.95 -11.06
N LEU A 143 13.24 1.11 -10.35
CA LEU A 143 14.11 1.52 -9.25
C LEU A 143 15.34 2.27 -9.81
N PRO A 144 15.73 3.42 -9.23
CA PRO A 144 16.96 4.08 -9.63
C PRO A 144 18.18 3.28 -9.16
N PRO A 145 19.36 3.41 -9.81
CA PRO A 145 20.54 2.59 -9.52
C PRO A 145 20.95 2.50 -8.03
N PRO A 146 20.95 3.60 -7.24
CA PRO A 146 21.31 3.51 -5.81
C PRO A 146 20.33 2.62 -5.01
N ILE A 147 19.06 2.62 -5.40
CA ILE A 147 18.02 1.82 -4.74
C ILE A 147 18.11 0.36 -5.17
N ILE A 148 18.54 0.08 -6.41
CA ILE A 148 18.85 -1.28 -6.87
C ILE A 148 19.99 -1.89 -6.04
N GLU A 149 21.05 -1.13 -5.75
CA GLU A 149 22.14 -1.61 -4.89
C GLU A 149 21.67 -1.91 -3.45
N ALA A 150 20.85 -1.02 -2.88
CA ALA A 150 20.23 -1.21 -1.59
C ALA A 150 19.30 -2.44 -1.57
N TYR A 151 18.50 -2.62 -2.62
CA TYR A 151 17.62 -3.77 -2.81
C TYR A 151 18.40 -5.08 -2.91
N ASN A 152 19.46 -5.12 -3.74
CA ASN A 152 20.33 -6.30 -3.86
C ASN A 152 20.99 -6.66 -2.52
N THR A 153 21.38 -5.65 -1.75
CA THR A 153 21.93 -5.84 -0.40
C THR A 153 20.87 -6.40 0.54
N PHE A 154 19.65 -5.86 0.51
CA PHE A 154 18.52 -6.37 1.29
C PHE A 154 18.26 -7.84 0.97
N THR A 155 18.08 -8.19 -0.32
CA THR A 155 17.80 -9.55 -0.79
C THR A 155 18.84 -10.57 -0.32
N LYS A 156 20.12 -10.20 -0.30
CA LYS A 156 21.22 -11.08 0.16
C LYS A 156 21.22 -11.33 1.67
N HIS A 157 20.65 -10.43 2.47
CA HIS A 157 20.75 -10.44 3.93
C HIS A 157 19.39 -10.56 4.65
N SER A 158 18.30 -10.61 3.89
CA SER A 158 16.95 -10.85 4.40
C SER A 158 16.54 -12.31 4.22
N GLU A 159 15.73 -12.83 5.14
CA GLU A 159 15.07 -14.11 4.95
C GLU A 159 14.10 -14.04 3.76
N THR A 160 14.27 -14.95 2.80
CA THR A 160 13.31 -15.12 1.70
C THR A 160 12.02 -15.69 2.25
N LEU A 161 10.93 -14.95 2.10
CA LEU A 161 9.59 -15.41 2.47
C LEU A 161 8.97 -16.14 1.28
N THR A 162 8.65 -17.43 1.46
CA THR A 162 7.99 -18.24 0.43
C THR A 162 6.73 -17.55 -0.09
N LEU A 163 6.60 -17.47 -1.41
CA LEU A 163 5.48 -16.82 -2.12
C LEU A 163 5.32 -15.32 -1.88
N CYS A 164 6.23 -14.63 -1.20
CA CYS A 164 6.21 -13.18 -1.04
C CYS A 164 7.36 -12.54 -1.84
N PRO A 165 7.08 -11.70 -2.84
CA PRO A 165 8.11 -10.98 -3.58
C PRO A 165 9.03 -10.21 -2.65
N THR A 166 10.35 -10.32 -2.87
CA THR A 166 11.33 -9.56 -2.08
C THR A 166 11.14 -8.06 -2.25
N THR A 167 10.63 -7.61 -3.41
CA THR A 167 10.24 -6.21 -3.66
C THR A 167 9.21 -5.71 -2.66
N LEU A 168 8.18 -6.50 -2.33
CA LEU A 168 7.18 -6.13 -1.33
C LEU A 168 7.83 -5.96 0.05
N SER A 169 8.62 -6.94 0.48
CA SER A 169 9.34 -6.89 1.76
C SER A 169 10.27 -5.67 1.85
N PHE A 170 10.99 -5.37 0.76
CA PHE A 170 11.88 -4.22 0.68
C PHE A 170 11.13 -2.88 0.76
N PHE A 171 10.02 -2.73 0.03
CA PHE A 171 9.21 -1.52 0.06
C PHE A 171 8.56 -1.29 1.43
N ILE A 172 8.10 -2.35 2.11
CA ILE A 172 7.60 -2.28 3.48
C ILE A 172 8.70 -1.88 4.46
N HIS A 173 9.89 -2.46 4.32
CA HIS A 173 11.04 -2.21 5.20
C HIS A 173 11.53 -0.77 5.09
N CYS A 174 11.73 -0.31 3.85
CA CYS A 174 12.23 1.03 3.55
C CYS A 174 11.14 2.10 3.51
N LYS A 175 9.86 1.75 3.70
CA LYS A 175 8.72 2.68 3.59
C LYS A 175 8.74 3.48 2.28
N LEU A 176 9.10 2.81 1.19
CA LEU A 176 9.18 3.43 -0.12
C LEU A 176 7.78 3.68 -0.68
N SER A 177 7.73 4.60 -1.63
CA SER A 177 6.51 5.10 -2.26
C SER A 177 6.65 4.93 -3.75
N TRP A 178 5.53 4.69 -4.40
CA TRP A 178 5.46 4.55 -5.85
C TRP A 178 4.18 5.20 -6.35
N ILE A 179 4.19 5.56 -7.62
CA ILE A 179 3.01 6.04 -8.33
C ILE A 179 2.46 4.88 -9.13
N MET A 180 1.14 4.70 -9.09
CA MET A 180 0.41 3.78 -9.95
C MET A 180 -0.63 4.55 -10.76
N TYR A 181 -0.79 4.19 -12.03
CA TYR A 181 -1.93 4.64 -12.83
C TYR A 181 -2.39 3.51 -13.75
N LEU A 182 -3.64 3.61 -14.19
CA LEU A 182 -4.30 2.65 -15.04
C LEU A 182 -4.61 3.29 -16.40
N ASP A 183 -4.46 2.52 -17.47
CA ASP A 183 -5.07 2.79 -18.77
C ASP A 183 -5.74 1.53 -19.33
N TYR A 184 -6.43 1.66 -20.45
CA TYR A 184 -7.05 0.55 -21.16
C TYR A 184 -6.32 0.23 -22.45
N THR A 185 -6.13 -1.06 -22.71
CA THR A 185 -5.60 -1.58 -23.97
C THR A 185 -6.51 -2.66 -24.54
N ILE A 186 -6.40 -2.85 -25.84
CA ILE A 186 -7.02 -3.99 -26.52
C ILE A 186 -5.88 -4.93 -26.88
N GLU A 187 -5.97 -6.16 -26.40
CA GLU A 187 -5.07 -7.22 -26.83
C GLU A 187 -5.70 -7.94 -28.02
N GLU A 188 -5.00 -7.92 -29.15
CA GLU A 188 -5.40 -8.61 -30.37
C GLU A 188 -4.38 -9.69 -30.68
N SER A 189 -4.84 -10.92 -30.84
CA SER A 189 -4.02 -12.03 -31.34
C SER A 189 -4.78 -12.74 -32.46
N PRO A 190 -4.11 -13.21 -33.52
CA PRO A 190 -4.77 -13.90 -34.64
C PRO A 190 -5.60 -15.12 -34.21
N GLN A 191 -5.33 -15.70 -33.04
CA GLN A 191 -6.03 -16.88 -32.54
C GLN A 191 -7.11 -16.58 -31.48
N THR A 192 -7.26 -15.33 -31.04
CA THR A 192 -8.20 -14.99 -29.94
C THR A 192 -9.09 -13.80 -30.29
N ILE A 193 -10.25 -13.76 -29.64
CA ILE A 193 -11.15 -12.61 -29.75
C ILE A 193 -10.48 -11.40 -29.08
N PRO A 194 -10.49 -10.21 -29.71
CA PRO A 194 -9.99 -8.99 -29.10
C PRO A 194 -10.58 -8.78 -27.72
N SER A 195 -9.71 -8.57 -26.73
CA SER A 195 -10.10 -8.46 -25.33
C SER A 195 -9.70 -7.11 -24.78
N LEU A 196 -10.58 -6.49 -23.99
CA LEU A 196 -10.30 -5.23 -23.31
C LEU A 196 -9.55 -5.54 -22.00
N HIS A 197 -8.34 -5.01 -21.87
CA HIS A 197 -7.51 -5.18 -20.69
C HIS A 197 -7.31 -3.86 -19.95
N ARG A 198 -7.24 -3.98 -18.63
CA ARG A 198 -6.71 -2.93 -17.75
C ARG A 198 -5.19 -3.07 -17.71
N GLN A 199 -4.47 -2.05 -18.16
CA GLN A 199 -3.02 -2.01 -18.10
C GLN A 199 -2.56 -1.06 -16.98
N PHE A 200 -1.93 -1.66 -15.97
CA PHE A 200 -1.37 -0.91 -14.85
C PHE A 200 0.07 -0.53 -15.13
N TRP A 201 0.42 0.69 -14.74
CA TRP A 201 1.77 1.23 -14.85
C TRP A 201 2.22 1.72 -13.49
N THR A 202 3.48 1.48 -13.18
CA THR A 202 4.12 2.01 -11.98
C THR A 202 5.30 2.91 -12.31
N LYS A 203 5.52 3.94 -11.48
CA LYS A 203 6.63 4.88 -11.61
C LYS A 203 7.27 5.13 -10.25
N TRP A 204 8.59 5.26 -10.26
CA TRP A 204 9.35 5.67 -9.08
C TRP A 204 9.05 7.12 -8.69
N TRP A 205 8.99 7.37 -7.38
CA TRP A 205 8.88 8.73 -6.87
C TRP A 205 10.25 9.40 -6.74
N ASN A 206 10.58 10.30 -7.67
CA ASN A 206 11.91 10.89 -7.77
C ASN A 206 12.29 11.91 -6.67
N LYS A 207 11.41 12.22 -5.71
CA LYS A 207 11.72 13.16 -4.61
C LYS A 207 12.30 12.48 -3.36
N TYR A 208 12.71 11.22 -3.47
CA TYR A 208 13.41 10.55 -2.39
C TYR A 208 14.77 11.14 -2.12
N ASP A 209 15.07 11.32 -0.83
CA ASP A 209 16.44 11.49 -0.38
C ASP A 209 17.15 10.12 -0.43
N LEU A 210 17.85 9.87 -1.54
CA LEU A 210 18.48 8.58 -1.83
C LEU A 210 19.62 8.24 -0.86
N SER A 211 20.21 9.23 -0.17
CA SER A 211 21.27 8.95 0.81
C SER A 211 20.78 8.18 2.04
N LYS A 212 19.45 8.11 2.24
CA LYS A 212 18.84 7.31 3.32
C LYS A 212 18.87 5.81 3.04
N TRP A 213 19.05 5.42 1.78
CA TRP A 213 18.94 4.04 1.32
C TRP A 213 20.20 3.63 0.58
N THR A 214 21.26 3.39 1.35
CA THR A 214 22.52 2.80 0.88
C THR A 214 22.65 1.36 1.38
N SER A 215 23.49 0.56 0.74
CA SER A 215 23.82 -0.80 1.19
C SER A 215 24.20 -0.85 2.68
N GLU A 216 24.96 0.14 3.15
CA GLU A 216 25.37 0.26 4.56
C GLU A 216 24.17 0.50 5.50
N THR A 217 23.29 1.44 5.16
CA THR A 217 22.09 1.73 5.95
C THR A 217 21.14 0.54 6.00
N ILE A 218 21.02 -0.21 4.89
CA ILE A 218 20.23 -1.44 4.83
C ILE A 218 20.80 -2.50 5.77
N LEU A 219 22.11 -2.78 5.69
CA LEU A 219 22.77 -3.74 6.57
C LEU A 219 22.60 -3.39 8.05
N LEU A 220 22.74 -2.10 8.40
CA LEU A 220 22.52 -1.64 9.77
C LEU A 220 21.07 -1.84 10.21
N SER A 221 20.10 -1.54 9.33
CA SER A 221 18.67 -1.68 9.63
C SER A 221 18.18 -3.12 9.76
N LEU A 222 18.87 -4.09 9.15
CA LEU A 222 18.56 -5.51 9.21
C LEU A 222 19.09 -6.19 10.48
N LYS A 223 20.06 -5.58 11.17
CA LYS A 223 20.59 -6.14 12.41
C LYS A 223 19.50 -6.19 13.49
N PRO A 224 19.36 -7.31 14.23
CA PRO A 224 18.42 -7.39 15.34
C PRO A 224 18.78 -6.33 16.39
N LYS A 225 17.78 -5.60 16.88
CA LYS A 225 17.95 -4.51 17.88
C LYS A 225 18.49 -4.96 19.24
N SER A 226 18.81 -6.25 19.41
CA SER A 226 19.20 -6.85 20.70
C SER A 226 20.45 -6.22 21.32
N HIS A 227 21.40 -5.72 20.54
CA HIS A 227 22.62 -5.12 21.10
C HIS A 227 22.52 -3.63 21.41
N GLN A 228 21.71 -2.88 20.65
CA GLN A 228 21.57 -1.44 20.85
C GLN A 228 20.63 -1.15 22.03
N ASP A 229 19.53 -1.89 22.16
CA ASP A 229 18.59 -1.70 23.27
C ASP A 229 19.20 -2.13 24.62
N GLN A 230 20.05 -3.15 24.65
CA GLN A 230 20.80 -3.54 25.86
C GLN A 230 21.80 -2.47 26.29
N GLN A 231 22.55 -1.88 25.36
CA GLN A 231 23.49 -0.80 25.66
C GLN A 231 22.78 0.49 26.12
N PHE A 232 21.66 0.85 25.49
CA PHE A 232 20.86 2.01 25.92
C PHE A 232 20.21 1.78 27.30
N THR A 233 19.75 0.55 27.59
CA THR A 233 19.18 0.20 28.90
C THR A 233 20.26 0.17 29.99
N LEU A 234 21.46 -0.34 29.68
CA LEU A 234 22.61 -0.27 30.58
C LEU A 234 23.04 1.18 30.85
N ALA A 235 23.15 2.02 29.82
CA ALA A 235 23.52 3.41 29.98
C ALA A 235 22.49 4.19 30.81
N LYS A 236 21.19 3.97 30.55
CA LYS A 236 20.11 4.61 31.33
C LYS A 236 20.10 4.17 32.79
N SER A 237 20.31 2.89 33.07
CA SER A 237 20.38 2.38 34.45
C SER A 237 21.63 2.86 35.19
N GLN A 238 22.78 2.95 34.52
CA GLN A 238 24.01 3.53 35.08
C GLN A 238 23.85 5.02 35.43
N ILE A 239 23.21 5.80 34.55
CA ILE A 239 22.91 7.22 34.80
C ILE A 239 21.96 7.37 35.98
N GLN A 240 20.88 6.57 36.04
CA GLN A 240 19.93 6.60 37.16
C GLN A 240 20.59 6.22 38.50
N ALA A 241 21.47 5.21 38.52
CA ALA A 241 22.20 4.81 39.72
C ALA A 241 23.20 5.89 40.19
N THR A 242 23.82 6.61 39.26
CA THR A 242 24.74 7.72 39.57
C THR A 242 23.98 8.92 40.17
N ILE A 243 22.78 9.20 39.67
CA ILE A 243 21.91 10.27 40.21
C ILE A 243 21.41 9.88 41.62
N ALA A 244 20.98 8.64 41.81
CA ALA A 244 20.49 8.16 43.12
C ALA A 244 21.59 8.13 44.20
N SER A 245 22.84 7.79 43.84
CA SER A 245 23.97 7.73 44.77
C SER A 245 24.61 9.10 45.08
N SER A 246 24.43 10.10 44.21
CA SER A 246 24.83 11.49 44.49
C SER A 246 23.82 12.24 45.36
N SER A 247 22.57 11.80 45.38
CA SER A 247 21.49 12.38 46.19
C SER A 247 21.56 11.98 47.68
N THR A 248 22.24 10.88 48.00
CA THR A 248 22.36 10.32 49.37
C THR A 248 23.59 10.79 50.14
N LYS A 249 24.43 11.68 49.56
CA LYS A 249 25.62 12.25 50.22
C LYS A 249 25.43 13.68 50.74
N LYS A 250 24.19 14.17 50.81
CA LYS A 250 23.84 15.43 51.47
C LYS A 250 22.85 15.16 52.61
N GLU A 251 23.37 14.58 53.69
CA GLU A 251 22.84 14.66 55.05
C GLU A 251 23.99 14.41 56.03
#